data_AF-D1W4Q8-F1
#
_entry.id   AF-D1W4Q8-F1
#
_cell.length_a   1.000
_cell.length_b   1.000
_cell.length_c   1.000
_cell.angle_alpha   90.00
_cell.angle_beta   90.00
_cell.angle_gamma   90.00
#
_symmetry.space_group_name_H-M   'P 1'
#
loop_
_entity.id
_entity.type
_entity.pdbx_description
1 polymer ?
#
loop_
_entity_poly.entity_id
_entity_poly.type
_entity_poly.pdbx_seq_one_letter_code
_entity_poly.pdbx_strand_id
1 'polypeptide(L)'
;MIIFTIVISIHVNAAKEITGTHMFGFAASFNDSTIYITEIQYVDSAYIGKSNFLFSRENYSYQLQNYLRSIGAVTPTCITTFAKDQKKIEKKYLSMRKKYEKSGKYTIKYITATNFRYQGIMPQASDLEQEKAAKRKAKEAKKAAKIAKKQAKRKQKLAEKGIIETNQPVTAKDTKQ
;
A
#
# COMPACT_ATOMS: atom_id res chain seq x y z
N MET A 1 -4.00 -9.84 49.43
CA MET A 1 -4.43 -9.12 48.21
C MET A 1 -3.20 -8.64 47.47
N ILE A 2 -2.78 -9.33 46.40
CA ILE A 2 -1.63 -8.94 45.59
C ILE A 2 -2.16 -8.10 44.42
N ILE A 3 -1.86 -6.80 44.42
CA ILE A 3 -2.25 -5.86 43.36
C ILE A 3 -1.14 -5.88 42.31
N PHE A 4 -1.39 -6.57 41.18
CA PHE A 4 -0.51 -6.53 40.01
C PHE A 4 -0.87 -5.30 39.17
N THR A 5 -0.13 -4.22 39.32
CA THR A 5 -0.31 -2.99 38.54
C THR A 5 0.28 -3.19 37.15
N ILE A 6 -0.58 -3.46 36.16
CA ILE A 6 -0.20 -3.51 34.75
C ILE A 6 -0.09 -2.08 34.23
N VAL A 7 1.13 -1.60 33.99
CA VAL A 7 1.40 -0.32 33.33
C VAL A 7 1.45 -0.57 31.82
N ILE A 8 0.43 -0.14 31.09
CA ILE A 8 0.41 -0.18 29.62
C ILE A 8 0.97 1.15 29.12
N SER A 9 2.22 1.15 28.67
CA SER A 9 2.85 2.30 28.03
C SER A 9 2.27 2.51 26.62
N ILE A 10 1.29 3.41 26.51
CA ILE A 10 0.70 3.84 25.25
C ILE A 10 1.69 4.78 24.54
N HIS A 11 2.45 4.25 23.59
CA HIS A 11 3.25 5.07 22.68
C HIS A 11 2.32 5.70 21.64
N VAL A 12 1.90 6.94 21.87
CA VAL A 12 1.11 7.72 20.90
C VAL A 12 2.07 8.38 19.92
N ASN A 13 2.36 7.73 18.80
CA ASN A 13 3.11 8.36 17.72
C ASN A 13 2.14 9.19 16.85
N ALA A 14 2.05 10.50 17.12
CA ALA A 14 1.26 11.41 16.30
C ALA A 14 1.92 11.58 14.92
N ALA A 15 1.35 10.96 13.89
CA ALA A 15 1.82 11.13 12.52
C ALA A 15 1.56 12.58 12.07
N LYS A 16 2.63 13.36 11.92
CA LYS A 16 2.59 14.72 11.37
C LYS A 16 2.18 14.66 9.89
N GLU A 17 1.11 15.38 9.54
CA GLU A 17 0.74 15.65 8.15
C GLU A 17 1.82 16.57 7.56
N ILE A 18 2.34 16.21 6.39
CA ILE A 18 3.46 16.93 5.76
C ILE A 18 3.05 17.31 4.36
N THR A 19 3.21 18.60 4.06
CA THR A 19 3.21 19.15 2.71
C THR A 19 4.63 19.08 2.18
N GLY A 20 4.81 18.60 0.96
CA GLY A 20 6.11 18.47 0.33
C GLY A 20 6.61 17.04 0.33
N THR A 21 6.96 16.53 -0.85
CA THR A 21 7.67 15.25 -0.98
C THR A 21 8.57 15.27 -2.19
N HIS A 22 9.63 14.48 -2.12
CA HIS A 22 10.41 14.14 -3.30
C HIS A 22 9.71 13.00 -4.05
N MET A 23 9.67 13.08 -5.38
CA MET A 23 9.10 12.06 -6.23
C MET A 23 9.80 11.98 -7.58
N PHE A 24 9.70 10.83 -8.23
CA PHE A 24 10.05 10.65 -9.64
C PHE A 24 9.04 9.72 -10.31
N GLY A 25 8.95 9.88 -11.62
CA GLY A 25 8.13 9.10 -12.51
C GLY A 25 8.93 7.99 -13.19
N PHE A 26 8.31 6.83 -13.31
CA PHE A 26 8.78 5.76 -14.18
C PHE A 26 7.63 5.36 -15.09
N ALA A 27 7.90 5.22 -16.38
CA ALA A 27 6.95 4.65 -17.31
C ALA A 27 7.61 3.60 -18.20
N ALA A 28 6.87 2.55 -18.48
CA ALA A 28 7.26 1.53 -19.44
C ALA A 28 6.29 1.54 -20.61
N SER A 29 6.85 1.58 -21.81
CA SER A 29 6.14 1.29 -23.05
C SER A 29 6.56 -0.11 -23.50
N PHE A 30 5.61 -1.04 -23.46
CA PHE A 30 5.86 -2.44 -23.82
C PHE A 30 5.90 -2.67 -25.33
N ASN A 31 5.37 -1.73 -26.11
CA ASN A 31 5.29 -1.87 -27.56
C ASN A 31 6.66 -1.68 -28.24
N ASP A 32 7.49 -0.77 -27.72
CA ASP A 32 8.79 -0.41 -28.28
C ASP A 32 9.97 -0.66 -27.31
N SER A 33 9.72 -1.35 -26.18
CA SER A 33 10.69 -1.58 -25.10
C SER A 33 11.33 -0.29 -24.56
N THR A 34 10.62 0.84 -24.63
CA THR A 34 11.12 2.12 -24.13
C THR A 34 10.73 2.33 -22.67
N ILE A 35 11.71 2.71 -21.87
CA ILE A 35 11.52 3.14 -20.48
C ILE A 35 11.73 4.65 -20.39
N TYR A 36 10.79 5.35 -19.76
CA TYR A 36 10.88 6.76 -19.46
C TYR A 36 11.11 6.94 -17.96
N ILE A 37 12.10 7.74 -17.58
CA ILE A 37 12.39 8.05 -16.18
C ILE A 37 12.50 9.56 -16.04
N THR A 38 11.70 10.16 -15.15
CA THR A 38 11.84 11.59 -14.85
C THR A 38 12.97 11.80 -13.85
N GLU A 39 13.57 12.99 -13.86
CA GLU A 39 14.38 13.44 -12.74
C GLU A 39 13.59 13.42 -11.42
N ILE A 40 14.32 13.38 -10.31
CA ILE A 40 13.75 13.54 -8.97
C ILE A 40 13.32 14.99 -8.81
N GLN A 41 12.08 15.20 -8.40
CA GLN A 41 11.48 16.50 -8.19
C GLN A 41 10.98 16.63 -6.76
N TYR A 42 11.20 17.80 -6.15
CA TYR A 42 10.52 18.18 -4.92
C TYR A 42 9.22 18.92 -5.27
N VAL A 43 8.11 18.49 -4.67
CA VAL A 43 6.77 19.02 -4.96
C VAL A 43 6.13 19.52 -3.67
N ASP A 44 6.19 20.84 -3.45
CA ASP A 44 5.80 21.50 -2.20
C ASP A 44 4.33 21.27 -1.82
N SER A 45 3.43 21.30 -2.81
CA SER A 45 1.98 21.14 -2.63
C SER A 45 1.52 19.68 -2.61
N ALA A 46 2.43 18.72 -2.57
CA ALA A 46 2.08 17.31 -2.42
C ALA A 46 1.73 17.00 -0.96
N TYR A 47 0.53 16.48 -0.72
CA TYR A 47 0.07 16.14 0.62
C TYR A 47 0.36 14.67 0.97
N ILE A 48 1.06 14.44 2.08
CA ILE A 48 1.21 13.11 2.68
C ILE A 48 0.41 13.05 3.97
N GLY A 49 -0.64 12.22 3.95
CA GLY A 49 -1.51 12.02 5.10
C GLY A 49 -0.84 11.25 6.25
N LYS A 50 -1.55 11.15 7.38
CA LYS A 50 -1.09 10.45 8.61
C LYS A 50 -0.68 9.00 8.39
N SER A 51 -1.26 8.36 7.36
CA SER A 51 -0.96 6.98 6.97
C SER A 51 0.37 6.83 6.19
N ASN A 52 1.10 7.93 5.96
CA ASN A 52 2.28 8.01 5.09
C ASN A 52 2.00 7.71 3.60
N PHE A 53 0.73 7.77 3.18
CA PHE A 53 0.37 7.69 1.78
C PHE A 53 0.33 9.08 1.13
N LEU A 54 0.84 9.15 -0.10
CA LEU A 54 0.69 10.31 -0.97
C LEU A 54 -0.77 10.40 -1.41
N PHE A 55 -1.40 11.55 -1.14
CA PHE A 55 -2.76 11.81 -1.59
C PHE A 55 -2.84 11.89 -3.10
N SER A 56 -3.90 11.32 -3.66
CA SER A 56 -4.12 11.24 -5.12
C SER A 56 -2.90 10.70 -5.89
N ARG A 57 -2.26 9.65 -5.35
CA ARG A 57 -1.07 9.02 -5.95
C ARG A 57 -1.27 8.66 -7.44
N GLU A 58 -2.48 8.22 -7.79
CA GLU A 58 -2.82 7.82 -9.15
C GLU A 58 -2.82 9.01 -10.11
N ASN A 59 -3.30 10.18 -9.66
CA ASN A 59 -3.31 11.39 -10.48
C ASN A 59 -1.89 11.88 -10.82
N TYR A 60 -0.90 11.71 -9.95
CA TYR A 60 0.49 11.99 -10.33
C TYR A 60 0.96 11.07 -11.47
N SER A 61 0.60 9.79 -11.43
CA SER A 61 0.92 8.87 -12.54
C SER A 61 0.19 9.27 -13.83
N TYR A 62 -1.02 9.82 -13.74
CA TYR A 62 -1.74 10.38 -14.90
C TYR A 62 -1.09 11.65 -15.46
N GLN A 63 -0.55 12.54 -14.61
CA GLN A 63 0.20 13.71 -15.09
C GLN A 63 1.36 13.27 -16.00
N LEU A 64 2.16 12.29 -15.56
CA LEU A 64 3.24 11.74 -16.36
C LEU A 64 2.72 11.06 -17.63
N GLN A 65 1.65 10.26 -17.51
CA GLN A 65 1.05 9.57 -18.66
C GLN A 65 0.58 10.55 -19.73
N ASN A 66 -0.09 11.64 -19.32
CA ASN A 66 -0.60 12.65 -20.23
C ASN A 66 0.55 13.39 -20.93
N TYR A 67 1.60 13.76 -20.19
CA TYR A 67 2.80 14.34 -20.78
C TYR A 67 3.44 13.39 -21.81
N LEU A 68 3.63 12.11 -21.46
CA LEU A 68 4.21 11.13 -22.36
C LEU A 68 3.38 10.94 -23.63
N ARG A 69 2.05 10.89 -23.49
CA ARG A 69 1.14 10.84 -24.64
C ARG A 69 1.24 12.08 -25.52
N SER A 70 1.40 13.26 -24.92
CA SER A 70 1.55 14.52 -25.67
C SER A 70 2.81 14.57 -26.54
N ILE A 71 3.86 13.82 -26.16
CA ILE A 71 5.09 13.67 -26.94
C ILE A 71 5.12 12.40 -27.79
N GLY A 72 3.98 11.72 -27.96
CA GLY A 72 3.81 10.58 -28.88
C GLY A 72 4.00 9.19 -28.27
N ALA A 73 4.14 9.05 -26.95
CA ALA A 73 4.20 7.72 -26.33
C ALA A 73 2.83 7.02 -26.38
N VAL A 74 2.79 5.85 -27.00
CA VAL A 74 1.56 5.05 -27.14
C VAL A 74 1.39 4.15 -25.92
N THR A 75 0.32 4.36 -25.16
CA THR A 75 -0.06 3.52 -23.99
C THR A 75 1.02 3.31 -22.91
N PRO A 76 1.72 4.36 -22.43
CA PRO A 76 2.74 4.19 -21.41
C PRO A 76 2.13 3.79 -20.06
N THR A 77 2.63 2.71 -19.46
CA THR A 77 2.27 2.28 -18.11
C THR A 77 3.10 3.07 -17.12
N CYS A 78 2.46 4.01 -16.41
CA CYS A 78 3.14 5.01 -15.58
C CYS A 78 2.97 4.73 -14.09
N ILE A 79 4.04 4.91 -13.32
CA ILE A 79 4.03 4.89 -11.86
C ILE A 79 4.78 6.09 -11.30
N THR A 80 4.24 6.66 -10.23
CA THR A 80 4.94 7.66 -9.43
C THR A 80 5.47 7.05 -8.14
N THR A 81 6.76 7.24 -7.90
CA THR A 81 7.47 6.83 -6.68
C THR A 81 7.79 8.05 -5.85
N PHE A 82 7.54 8.01 -4.55
CA PHE A 82 7.77 9.13 -3.64
C PHE A 82 8.51 8.73 -2.36
N ALA A 83 9.14 9.72 -1.72
CA ALA A 83 9.64 9.66 -0.35
C ALA A 83 9.77 11.06 0.24
N LYS A 84 9.50 11.18 1.55
CA LYS A 84 9.71 12.43 2.31
C LYS A 84 11.19 12.83 2.31
N ASP A 85 12.04 11.84 2.53
CA ASP A 85 13.49 12.00 2.66
C ASP A 85 14.19 11.89 1.29
N GLN A 86 15.09 12.83 1.03
CA GLN A 86 15.84 12.93 -0.22
C GLN A 86 16.71 11.69 -0.47
N LYS A 87 17.48 11.22 0.52
CA LYS A 87 18.33 10.04 0.39
C LYS A 87 17.51 8.78 0.10
N LYS A 88 16.31 8.67 0.69
CA LYS A 88 15.40 7.55 0.42
C LYS A 88 14.88 7.57 -1.02
N ILE A 89 14.54 8.72 -1.59
CA ILE A 89 14.09 8.78 -2.98
C ILE A 89 15.26 8.50 -3.94
N GLU A 90 16.45 9.03 -3.66
CA GLU A 90 17.66 8.81 -4.45
C GLU A 90 18.02 7.33 -4.51
N LYS A 91 17.96 6.64 -3.37
CA LYS A 91 18.20 5.18 -3.33
C LYS A 91 17.19 4.41 -4.19
N LYS A 92 15.90 4.75 -4.13
CA LYS A 92 14.86 4.13 -4.96
C LYS A 92 15.09 4.42 -6.45
N TYR A 93 15.41 5.66 -6.78
CA TYR A 93 15.73 6.10 -8.14
C TYR A 93 16.90 5.32 -8.72
N LEU A 94 18.02 5.28 -7.99
CA LEU A 94 19.23 4.60 -8.43
C LEU A 94 19.04 3.09 -8.55
N SER A 95 18.28 2.48 -7.63
CA SER A 95 17.93 1.06 -7.70
C SER A 95 17.07 0.75 -8.94
N MET A 96 16.11 1.61 -9.27
CA MET A 96 15.25 1.46 -10.44
C MET A 96 16.09 1.58 -11.72
N ARG A 97 16.88 2.66 -11.82
CA ARG A 97 17.75 2.93 -12.96
C ARG A 97 18.72 1.78 -13.25
N LYS A 98 19.49 1.36 -12.23
CA LYS A 98 20.44 0.25 -12.36
C LYS A 98 19.79 -1.05 -12.84
N LYS A 99 18.57 -1.35 -12.39
CA LYS A 99 17.84 -2.57 -12.80
C LYS A 99 17.60 -2.62 -14.30
N TYR A 100 17.19 -1.50 -14.90
CA TYR A 100 16.84 -1.45 -16.32
C TYR A 100 18.06 -1.18 -17.20
N GLU A 101 19.03 -0.38 -16.74
CA GLU A 101 20.31 -0.18 -17.46
C GLU A 101 21.09 -1.48 -17.59
N LYS A 102 21.19 -2.27 -16.51
CA LYS A 102 21.93 -3.55 -16.52
C LYS A 102 21.33 -4.57 -17.48
N SER A 103 20.03 -4.49 -17.74
CA SER A 103 19.36 -5.46 -18.62
C SER A 103 19.78 -5.30 -20.08
N GLY A 104 20.17 -4.10 -20.53
CA GLY A 104 20.50 -3.82 -21.95
C GLY A 104 19.35 -4.02 -22.95
N LYS A 105 18.15 -4.43 -22.50
CA LYS A 105 16.99 -4.78 -23.34
C LYS A 105 16.07 -3.60 -23.66
N TYR A 106 16.30 -2.46 -23.01
CA TYR A 106 15.37 -1.33 -23.02
C TYR A 106 16.07 -0.07 -23.49
N THR A 107 15.39 0.71 -24.32
CA THR A 107 15.80 2.07 -24.63
C THR A 107 15.36 2.98 -23.49
N ILE A 108 16.31 3.59 -22.78
CA ILE A 108 16.01 4.43 -21.61
C ILE A 108 16.03 5.90 -22.04
N LYS A 109 14.93 6.60 -21.80
CA LYS A 109 14.77 8.04 -22.03
C LYS A 109 14.62 8.77 -20.70
N TYR A 110 15.52 9.70 -20.44
CA TYR A 110 15.46 10.56 -19.26
C TYR A 110 14.66 11.83 -19.56
N ILE A 111 13.76 12.19 -18.66
CA ILE A 111 12.91 13.38 -18.77
C ILE A 111 13.37 14.38 -17.72
N THR A 112 13.85 15.53 -18.19
CA THR A 112 14.36 16.58 -17.31
C THR A 112 13.23 17.36 -16.66
N ALA A 113 13.52 18.06 -15.56
CA ALA A 113 12.58 18.95 -14.90
C ALA A 113 12.13 20.14 -15.78
N THR A 114 12.87 20.47 -16.84
CA THR A 114 12.47 21.49 -17.82
C THR A 114 11.35 20.99 -18.73
N ASN A 115 11.35 19.69 -19.05
CA ASN A 115 10.35 19.10 -19.95
C ASN A 115 9.05 18.73 -19.22
N PHE A 116 9.14 18.25 -17.98
CA PHE A 116 7.99 17.80 -17.21
C PHE A 116 8.14 18.17 -15.74
N ARG A 117 7.09 18.77 -15.17
CA ARG A 117 7.00 19.05 -13.73
C ARG A 117 5.70 18.54 -13.16
N TYR A 118 5.80 17.92 -12.00
CA TYR A 118 4.62 17.53 -11.23
C TYR A 118 3.89 18.75 -10.68
N GLN A 119 2.57 18.69 -10.74
CA GLN A 119 1.67 19.61 -10.05
C GLN A 119 1.18 18.95 -8.78
N GLY A 120 1.44 19.57 -7.63
CA GLY A 120 0.99 19.03 -6.35
C GLY A 120 -0.52 19.13 -6.19
N ILE A 121 -1.09 18.11 -5.54
CA ILE A 121 -2.52 17.93 -5.32
C ILE A 121 -2.76 17.93 -3.82
N MET A 122 -3.59 18.87 -3.37
CA MET A 122 -3.99 19.01 -1.97
C MET A 122 -5.43 18.53 -1.78
N PRO A 123 -5.73 17.83 -0.67
CA PRO A 123 -7.09 17.41 -0.37
C PRO A 123 -7.98 18.62 -0.08
N GLN A 124 -9.21 18.57 -0.59
CA GLN A 124 -10.27 19.49 -0.20
C GLN A 124 -10.95 19.00 1.10
N ALA A 125 -11.72 19.87 1.74
CA ALA A 125 -12.44 19.51 2.98
C ALA A 125 -13.34 18.26 2.80
N SER A 126 -13.98 18.13 1.64
CA SER A 126 -14.77 16.96 1.26
C SER A 126 -13.96 15.67 1.25
N ASP A 127 -12.73 15.71 0.76
CA ASP A 127 -11.86 14.54 0.60
C ASP A 127 -11.42 14.02 1.97
N LEU A 128 -11.14 14.92 2.91
CA LEU A 128 -10.79 14.59 4.28
C LEU A 128 -11.96 13.92 5.01
N GLU A 129 -13.19 14.39 4.79
CA GLU A 129 -14.39 13.77 5.37
C GLU A 129 -14.66 12.38 4.76
N GLN A 130 -14.48 12.21 3.46
CA GLN A 130 -14.57 10.90 2.80
C GLN A 130 -13.53 9.93 3.35
N GLU A 131 -12.29 10.36 3.57
CA GLU A 131 -11.24 9.52 4.16
C GLU A 131 -11.61 9.10 5.59
N LYS A 132 -12.13 10.03 6.42
CA LYS A 132 -12.61 9.71 7.78
C LYS A 132 -13.75 8.69 7.74
N ALA A 133 -14.73 8.88 6.86
CA ALA A 133 -15.85 7.95 6.69
C ALA A 133 -15.37 6.57 6.25
N ALA A 134 -14.45 6.50 5.28
CA ALA A 134 -13.85 5.25 4.82
C ALA A 134 -13.07 4.53 5.95
N LYS A 135 -12.31 5.27 6.77
CA LYS A 135 -11.59 4.70 7.93
C LYS A 135 -12.55 4.13 8.98
N ARG A 136 -13.67 4.79 9.25
CA ARG A 136 -14.71 4.28 10.17
C ARG A 136 -15.31 2.97 9.64
N LYS A 137 -15.74 2.95 8.38
CA LYS A 137 -16.25 1.74 7.71
C LYS A 137 -15.23 0.59 7.72
N ALA A 138 -13.97 0.88 7.41
CA ALA A 138 -12.90 -0.13 7.42
C ALA A 138 -12.63 -0.69 8.83
N LYS A 139 -12.71 0.14 9.89
CA LYS A 139 -12.57 -0.31 11.28
C LYS A 139 -13.72 -1.22 11.69
N GLU A 140 -14.94 -0.89 11.30
CA GLU A 140 -16.15 -1.70 11.54
C GLU A 140 -16.06 -3.04 10.80
N ALA A 141 -15.71 -3.03 9.51
CA ALA A 141 -15.51 -4.24 8.72
C ALA A 141 -14.42 -5.16 9.32
N LYS A 142 -13.28 -4.61 9.76
CA LYS A 142 -12.22 -5.39 10.43
C LYS A 142 -12.70 -6.01 11.74
N LYS A 143 -13.52 -5.31 12.53
CA LYS A 143 -14.12 -5.85 13.76
C LYS A 143 -15.09 -7.00 13.44
N ALA A 144 -15.98 -6.80 12.47
CA ALA A 144 -16.94 -7.81 12.03
C ALA A 144 -16.23 -9.07 11.51
N ALA A 145 -15.21 -8.91 10.66
CA ALA A 145 -14.41 -10.02 10.15
C ALA A 145 -13.70 -10.82 11.27
N LYS A 146 -13.19 -10.13 12.31
CA LYS A 146 -12.57 -10.79 13.47
C LYS A 146 -13.58 -11.59 14.29
N ILE A 147 -14.80 -11.07 14.47
CA ILE A 147 -15.89 -11.78 15.17
C ILE A 147 -16.32 -13.01 14.36
N ALA A 148 -16.57 -12.85 13.06
CA ALA A 148 -16.96 -13.93 12.16
C ALA A 148 -15.90 -15.05 12.14
N LYS A 149 -14.61 -14.70 12.04
CA LYS A 149 -13.51 -15.68 12.09
C LYS A 149 -13.44 -16.43 13.43
N LYS A 150 -13.72 -15.77 14.56
CA LYS A 150 -13.78 -16.42 15.89
C LYS A 150 -14.97 -17.37 15.99
N GLN A 151 -16.13 -16.97 15.47
CA GLN A 151 -17.34 -17.81 15.45
C GLN A 151 -17.18 -19.02 14.54
N ALA A 152 -16.62 -18.86 13.34
CA ALA A 152 -16.32 -19.96 12.42
C ALA A 152 -15.35 -20.98 13.06
N LYS A 153 -14.28 -20.50 13.70
CA LYS A 153 -13.32 -21.39 14.40
C LYS A 153 -13.95 -22.12 15.59
N ARG A 154 -14.90 -21.50 16.31
CA ARG A 154 -15.66 -22.16 17.39
C ARG A 154 -16.59 -23.24 16.83
N LYS A 155 -17.32 -22.95 15.75
CA LYS A 155 -18.21 -23.93 15.09
C LYS A 155 -17.44 -25.13 14.54
N GLN A 156 -16.29 -24.91 13.89
CA GLN A 156 -15.42 -26.01 13.42
C GLN A 156 -14.93 -26.90 14.57
N LYS A 157 -14.45 -26.32 15.67
CA LYS A 157 -14.03 -27.10 16.85
C LYS A 157 -15.17 -27.90 17.50
N LEU A 158 -16.39 -27.37 17.47
CA LEU A 158 -17.56 -28.06 18.02
C LEU A 158 -17.98 -29.24 17.13
N ALA A 159 -17.92 -29.06 15.80
CA ALA A 159 -18.18 -30.11 14.83
C ALA A 159 -17.13 -31.24 14.91
N GLU A 160 -15.84 -30.89 15.03
CA GLU A 160 -14.76 -31.88 15.22
C GLU A 160 -14.94 -32.67 16.53
N LYS A 161 -15.34 -32.02 17.63
CA LYS A 161 -15.64 -32.73 18.90
C LYS A 161 -16.84 -33.67 18.79
N GLY A 162 -17.91 -33.24 18.13
CA GLY A 162 -19.11 -34.06 17.94
C GLY A 162 -18.86 -35.32 17.11
N ILE A 163 -17.98 -35.24 16.10
CA ILE A 163 -17.59 -36.39 15.27
C ILE A 163 -16.73 -37.41 16.05
N ILE A 164 -15.96 -36.95 17.04
CA ILE A 164 -15.11 -37.83 17.88
C ILE A 164 -15.96 -38.58 18.92
N GLU A 165 -16.98 -37.95 19.53
CA GLU A 165 -17.87 -38.60 20.49
C GLU A 165 -18.75 -39.69 19.84
N THR A 166 -19.14 -39.54 18.58
CA THR A 166 -19.91 -40.57 17.85
C THR A 166 -19.10 -41.81 17.45
N ASN A 167 -17.76 -41.78 17.55
CA ASN A 167 -16.87 -42.86 17.13
C ASN A 167 -16.18 -43.59 18.31
N GLN A 168 -16.63 -43.43 19.56
CA GLN A 168 -16.15 -44.29 20.65
C GLN A 168 -16.69 -45.73 20.49
N PRO A 169 -15.84 -46.76 20.34
CA PRO A 169 -16.29 -48.14 20.22
C PRO A 169 -16.87 -48.61 21.55
N VAL A 170 -18.12 -49.12 21.50
CA VAL A 170 -18.73 -49.87 22.59
C VAL A 170 -17.87 -51.12 22.79
N THR A 171 -17.00 -51.12 23.80
CA THR A 171 -16.23 -52.31 24.18
C THR A 171 -17.21 -53.36 24.68
N ALA A 172 -17.40 -54.40 23.87
CA ALA A 172 -18.07 -55.64 24.24
C ALA A 172 -17.42 -56.21 25.50
N LYS A 173 -18.22 -56.40 26.56
CA LYS A 173 -17.83 -57.23 27.70
C LYS A 173 -18.29 -58.65 27.42
N ASP A 174 -17.31 -59.54 27.25
CA ASP A 174 -17.46 -60.98 27.43
C ASP A 174 -18.03 -61.28 28.83
N THR A 175 -19.01 -62.18 28.90
CA THR A 175 -19.16 -63.07 30.06
C THR A 175 -19.67 -64.43 29.58
N LYS A 176 -18.80 -65.41 29.82
CA LYS A 176 -18.92 -66.87 29.71
C LYS A 176 -20.32 -67.45 29.98
N GLN A 177 -20.67 -68.46 29.18
CA GLN A 177 -21.09 -69.78 29.66
C GLN A 177 -20.31 -70.85 28.91
#